data_AF-A0A2N8PFP8-F1
#
_entry.id   AF-A0A2N8PFP8-F1
#
_cell.length_a   1.000
_cell.length_b   1.000
_cell.length_c   1.000
_cell.angle_alpha   90.00
_cell.angle_beta   90.00
_cell.angle_gamma   90.00
#
_symmetry.space_group_name_H-M   'P 1'
#
loop_
_entity.id
_entity.type
_entity.pdbx_description
1 polymer ?
#
loop_
_entity_poly.entity_id
_entity_poly.type
_entity_poly.pdbx_seq_one_letter_code
_entity_poly.pdbx_strand_id
1 'polypeptide(L)'
;MTLQGQVTCWNSWMRWSLFSLIASAVLTLTAAAIHEDSQRQPELIPLTCPELIRLLRALVLPPPTRDRDHVLHWIAWRRHHQAVATACHQQRHRLHDQP
;
A
#
# COMPACT_ATOMS: atom_id res chain seq x y z
N MET A 1 14.38 31.47 3.38
CA MET A 1 14.22 30.10 3.91
C MET A 1 12.73 29.85 4.07
N THR A 2 12.05 29.40 3.02
CA THR A 2 10.60 29.43 2.89
C THR A 2 9.95 28.15 3.42
N LEU A 3 9.10 28.29 4.43
CA LEU A 3 8.23 27.26 5.04
C LEU A 3 7.10 26.79 4.11
N GLN A 4 7.32 26.70 2.79
CA GLN A 4 6.26 26.35 1.83
C GLN A 4 6.06 24.82 1.65
N GLY A 5 6.91 23.98 2.24
CA GLY A 5 6.81 22.50 2.16
C GLY A 5 6.06 21.82 3.31
N GLN A 6 5.75 22.53 4.40
CA GLN A 6 5.15 21.92 5.61
C GLN A 6 3.66 21.62 5.43
N VAL A 7 2.92 22.47 4.73
CA VAL A 7 1.45 22.37 4.61
C VAL A 7 1.02 21.19 3.72
N THR A 8 1.82 20.87 2.70
CA THR A 8 1.58 19.71 1.80
C THR A 8 1.87 18.38 2.49
N CYS A 9 2.91 18.35 3.35
CA CYS A 9 3.21 17.18 4.17
C CYS A 9 2.10 16.93 5.20
N TRP A 10 1.58 17.99 5.83
CA TRP A 10 0.46 17.91 6.78
C TRP A 10 -0.80 17.30 6.16
N ASN A 11 -1.20 17.76 4.98
CA ASN A 11 -2.41 17.27 4.33
C ASN A 11 -2.24 15.83 3.82
N SER A 12 -1.06 15.48 3.30
CA SER A 12 -0.74 14.08 2.94
C SER A 12 -0.77 13.17 4.16
N TRP A 13 -0.05 13.54 5.23
CA TRP A 13 0.07 12.74 6.44
C TRP A 13 -1.28 12.56 7.16
N MET A 14 -2.08 13.63 7.27
CA MET A 14 -3.38 13.57 7.91
C MET A 14 -4.38 12.71 7.13
N ARG A 15 -4.34 12.74 5.79
CA ARG A 15 -5.16 11.84 4.95
C ARG A 15 -4.80 10.37 5.16
N TRP A 16 -3.51 10.03 5.15
CA TRP A 16 -3.07 8.65 5.38
C TRP A 16 -3.36 8.16 6.80
N SER A 17 -3.26 9.02 7.80
CA SER A 17 -3.65 8.72 9.19
C SER A 17 -5.15 8.48 9.31
N LEU A 18 -5.99 9.27 8.65
CA LEU A 18 -7.44 9.06 8.64
C LEU A 18 -7.81 7.74 7.98
N PHE A 19 -7.20 7.40 6.83
CA PHE A 19 -7.39 6.09 6.21
C PHE A 19 -6.96 4.94 7.11
N SER A 20 -5.85 5.10 7.84
CA SER A 20 -5.35 4.09 8.77
C SER A 20 -6.30 3.90 9.97
N LEU A 21 -6.86 4.99 10.50
CA LEU A 21 -7.87 4.96 11.56
C LEU A 21 -9.17 4.30 11.11
N ILE A 22 -9.67 4.65 9.93
CA ILE A 22 -10.88 4.03 9.36
C ILE A 22 -10.63 2.53 9.11
N ALA A 23 -9.49 2.17 8.53
CA ALA A 23 -9.13 0.77 8.31
C ALA A 23 -9.04 -0.02 9.62
N SER A 24 -8.45 0.59 10.66
CA SER A 24 -8.40 0.00 12.00
C SER A 24 -9.79 -0.17 12.58
N ALA A 25 -10.65 0.85 12.54
CA ALA A 25 -12.03 0.78 13.03
C ALA A 25 -12.83 -0.33 12.33
N VAL A 26 -12.71 -0.43 10.99
CA VAL A 26 -13.31 -1.52 10.22
C VAL A 26 -12.76 -2.86 10.68
N LEU A 27 -11.44 -3.01 10.84
CA LEU A 27 -10.81 -4.24 11.29
C LEU A 27 -11.34 -4.68 12.67
N THR A 28 -11.43 -3.76 13.63
CA THR A 28 -11.92 -4.05 14.99
C THR A 28 -13.39 -4.44 14.99
N LEU A 29 -14.24 -3.73 14.22
CA LEU A 29 -15.66 -4.05 14.08
C LEU A 29 -15.86 -5.42 13.42
N THR A 30 -15.08 -5.71 12.38
CA THR A 30 -15.16 -6.99 11.68
C THR A 30 -14.71 -8.11 12.62
N ALA A 31 -13.62 -7.93 13.36
CA ALA A 31 -13.14 -8.91 14.35
C ALA A 31 -14.16 -9.16 15.47
N ALA A 32 -14.83 -8.12 15.97
CA ALA A 32 -15.90 -8.25 16.96
C ALA A 32 -17.10 -9.04 16.40
N ALA A 33 -17.53 -8.72 15.16
CA ALA A 33 -18.63 -9.43 14.50
C ALA A 33 -18.31 -10.91 14.24
N ILE A 34 -17.08 -11.21 13.80
CA ILE A 34 -16.61 -12.59 13.61
C ILE A 34 -16.59 -13.34 14.94
N HIS A 35 -16.16 -12.68 16.03
CA HIS A 35 -16.12 -13.31 17.35
C HIS A 35 -17.52 -13.71 17.83
N GLU A 36 -18.53 -12.84 17.67
CA GLU A 36 -19.91 -13.18 18.00
C GLU A 36 -20.49 -14.28 17.09
N ASP A 37 -20.18 -14.26 15.79
CA ASP A 37 -20.65 -15.30 14.86
C ASP A 37 -19.99 -16.65 15.13
N SER A 38 -18.70 -16.67 15.53
CA SER A 38 -17.99 -17.88 15.95
C SER A 38 -18.60 -18.48 17.23
N GLN A 39 -19.11 -17.65 18.14
CA GLN A 39 -19.87 -18.11 19.31
C GLN A 39 -21.23 -18.72 18.93
N ARG A 40 -21.84 -18.24 17.83
CA ARG A 40 -23.14 -18.70 17.33
C ARG A 40 -23.02 -19.92 16.40
N GLN A 41 -21.88 -20.09 15.71
CA GLN A 41 -21.63 -21.13 14.71
C GLN A 41 -20.28 -21.81 14.96
N PRO A 42 -20.16 -22.67 15.99
CA PRO A 42 -18.89 -23.29 16.39
C PRO A 42 -18.31 -24.28 15.36
N GLU A 43 -19.07 -24.67 14.34
CA GLU A 43 -18.60 -25.55 13.25
C GLU A 43 -17.76 -24.82 12.19
N LEU A 44 -17.83 -23.48 12.10
CA LEU A 44 -17.02 -22.72 11.16
C LEU A 44 -15.70 -22.25 11.79
N ILE A 45 -14.62 -22.39 11.04
CA ILE A 45 -13.31 -21.85 11.44
C ILE A 45 -13.43 -20.33 11.54
N PRO A 46 -12.98 -19.70 12.65
CA PRO A 46 -12.98 -18.25 12.79
C PRO A 46 -12.22 -17.61 11.63
N LEU A 47 -12.82 -16.58 11.03
CA LEU A 47 -12.23 -15.89 9.89
C LEU A 47 -10.84 -15.35 10.27
N THR A 48 -9.83 -15.79 9.53
CA THR A 48 -8.44 -15.49 9.84
C THR A 48 -8.05 -14.10 9.30
N CYS A 49 -7.05 -13.45 9.92
CA CYS A 49 -6.54 -12.16 9.43
C CYS A 49 -6.20 -12.15 7.91
N PRO A 50 -5.58 -13.20 7.33
CA PRO A 50 -5.35 -13.26 5.88
C PRO A 50 -6.63 -13.24 5.04
N GLU A 51 -7.69 -13.89 5.50
CA GLU A 51 -8.99 -13.92 4.81
C GLU A 51 -9.69 -12.58 4.87
N LEU A 52 -9.64 -11.92 6.03
CA LEU A 52 -10.15 -10.56 6.18
C LEU A 52 -9.41 -9.58 5.26
N ILE A 53 -8.08 -9.67 5.16
CA ILE A 53 -7.28 -8.87 4.21
C ILE A 53 -7.67 -9.18 2.76
N ARG A 54 -7.93 -10.45 2.41
CA ARG A 54 -8.40 -10.82 1.07
C ARG A 54 -9.78 -10.23 0.76
N LEU A 55 -10.72 -10.29 1.71
CA LEU A 55 -12.05 -9.70 1.57
C LEU A 55 -11.96 -8.17 1.42
N LEU A 56 -11.18 -7.50 2.26
CA LEU A 56 -10.94 -6.06 2.14
C LEU A 56 -10.34 -5.70 0.79
N ARG A 57 -9.33 -6.45 0.31
CA ARG A 57 -8.76 -6.22 -1.03
C ARG A 57 -9.77 -6.46 -2.14
N ALA A 58 -10.65 -7.45 -2.01
CA ALA A 58 -11.65 -7.74 -3.02
C ALA A 58 -12.77 -6.69 -3.06
N LEU A 59 -13.13 -6.12 -1.90
CA LEU A 59 -14.27 -5.21 -1.77
C LEU A 59 -13.90 -3.72 -1.89
N VAL A 60 -12.71 -3.34 -1.40
CA VAL A 60 -12.26 -1.94 -1.34
C VAL A 60 -11.40 -1.56 -2.54
N LEU A 61 -10.58 -2.50 -3.02
CA LEU A 61 -9.72 -2.23 -4.17
C LEU A 61 -10.55 -2.40 -5.44
N PRO A 62 -10.59 -1.39 -6.33
CA PRO A 62 -11.16 -1.59 -7.66
C PRO A 62 -10.51 -2.83 -8.27
N PRO A 63 -11.28 -3.72 -8.93
CA PRO A 63 -10.69 -4.84 -9.65
C PRO A 63 -9.60 -4.24 -10.53
N PRO A 64 -8.37 -4.80 -10.49
CA PRO A 64 -7.27 -4.18 -11.18
C PRO A 64 -7.67 -4.13 -12.64
N THR A 65 -7.96 -2.94 -13.14
CA THR A 65 -8.12 -2.62 -14.55
C THR A 65 -6.74 -2.83 -15.14
N ARG A 66 -6.38 -4.10 -15.31
CA ARG A 66 -5.24 -4.56 -16.09
C ARG A 66 -5.63 -4.38 -17.53
N ASP A 67 -5.79 -3.13 -17.93
CA ASP A 67 -5.59 -2.77 -19.30
C ASP A 67 -4.16 -3.19 -19.66
N ARG A 68 -4.02 -3.96 -20.74
CA ARG A 68 -2.71 -4.48 -21.17
C ARG A 68 -1.75 -3.32 -21.40
N ASP A 69 -2.27 -2.20 -21.91
CA ASP A 69 -1.47 -1.01 -22.17
C ASP A 69 -0.97 -0.38 -20.87
N HIS A 70 -1.80 -0.36 -19.82
CA HIS A 70 -1.37 0.09 -18.49
C HIS A 70 -0.29 -0.81 -17.88
N VAL A 71 -0.40 -2.13 -18.05
CA VAL A 71 0.62 -3.08 -17.57
C VAL A 71 1.94 -2.90 -18.32
N LEU A 72 1.90 -2.77 -19.65
CA LEU A 72 3.08 -2.54 -20.47
C LEU A 72 3.74 -1.19 -20.15
N HIS A 73 2.93 -0.14 -20.01
CA HIS A 73 3.39 1.19 -19.61
C HIS A 73 4.07 1.17 -18.25
N TRP A 74 3.45 0.51 -17.26
CA TRP A 74 3.99 0.39 -15.91
C TRP A 74 5.33 -0.36 -15.88
N ILE A 75 5.46 -1.45 -16.66
CA ILE A 75 6.71 -2.19 -16.77
C ILE A 75 7.80 -1.33 -17.43
N ALA A 76 7.46 -0.62 -18.51
CA ALA A 76 8.40 0.27 -19.21
C ALA A 76 8.89 1.40 -18.30
N TRP A 77 7.97 2.07 -17.59
CA TRP A 77 8.28 3.10 -16.61
C TRP A 77 9.22 2.57 -15.52
N ARG A 78 8.91 1.40 -14.94
CA ARG A 78 9.73 0.79 -13.89
C ARG A 78 11.13 0.48 -14.39
N ARG A 79 11.26 -0.11 -15.58
CA ARG A 79 12.56 -0.44 -16.18
C ARG A 79 13.40 0.80 -16.45
N HIS A 80 12.77 1.88 -16.93
CA HIS A 80 13.46 3.15 -17.13
C HIS A 80 14.01 3.69 -15.80
N HIS A 81 13.19 3.74 -14.75
CA HIS A 81 13.64 4.19 -13.44
C HIS A 81 14.72 3.30 -12.82
N GLN A 82 14.66 1.99 -13.04
CA GLN A 82 15.73 1.08 -12.62
C GLN A 82 17.04 1.39 -13.34
N ALA A 83 17.00 1.61 -14.67
CA ALA A 83 18.18 1.99 -15.44
C ALA A 83 18.79 3.32 -14.95
N VAL A 84 17.94 4.32 -14.66
CA VAL A 84 18.37 5.60 -14.09
C VAL A 84 19.02 5.40 -12.71
N ALA A 85 18.40 4.61 -11.83
CA ALA A 85 18.95 4.32 -10.51
C ALA A 85 20.31 3.60 -10.60
N THR A 86 20.44 2.61 -11.49
CA THR A 86 21.70 1.90 -11.74
C THR A 86 22.76 2.85 -12.29
N ALA A 87 22.43 3.72 -13.23
CA ALA A 87 23.36 4.70 -13.78
C ALA A 87 23.86 5.69 -12.70
N CYS A 88 22.95 6.23 -11.88
CA CYS A 88 23.30 7.10 -10.74
C CYS A 88 24.18 6.37 -9.72
N HIS A 89 23.87 5.11 -9.43
CA HIS A 89 24.66 4.29 -8.52
C HIS A 89 26.07 4.04 -9.06
N GLN A 90 26.19 3.63 -10.33
CA GLN A 90 27.48 3.46 -10.99
C GLN A 90 28.28 4.77 -11.05
N GLN A 91 27.63 5.91 -11.30
CA GLN A 91 28.29 7.21 -11.29
C GLN A 91 28.81 7.59 -9.90
N ARG A 92 28.02 7.33 -8.84
CA ARG A 92 28.50 7.52 -7.46
C ARG A 92 29.69 6.62 -7.14
N HIS A 93 29.67 5.36 -7.56
CA HIS A 93 30.79 4.45 -7.36
C HIS A 93 32.05 4.94 -8.07
N ARG A 94 31.94 5.32 -9.35
CA ARG A 94 33.06 5.90 -10.12
C ARG A 94 33.66 7.15 -9.49
N LEU A 95 32.82 8.04 -8.94
CA LEU A 95 33.27 9.24 -8.23
C LEU A 95 33.94 8.93 -6.89
N HIS A 96 33.56 7.83 -6.23
CA HIS A 96 34.21 7.35 -5.00
C HIS A 96 35.52 6.60 -5.27
N ASP A 97 35.67 5.99 -6.46
CA ASP A 97 36.86 5.24 -6.86
C ASP A 97 37.94 6.11 -7.55
N GLN A 98 37.67 7.40 -7.82
CA GLN A 98 38.69 8.37 -8.21
C GLN A 98 39.39 8.94 -6.95
N PRO A 99 40.74 8.86 -6.84
CA PRO A 99 41.50 9.39 -5.71
C PRO A 99 41.54 10.93 -5.65
#